data_AF-A0A7C3PNG0-F1
#
_entry.id   AF-A0A7C3PNG0-F1
#
_cell.length_a   1.000
_cell.length_b   1.000
_cell.length_c   1.000
_cell.angle_alpha   90.00
_cell.angle_beta   90.00
_cell.angle_gamma   90.00
#
_symmetry.space_group_name_H-M   'P 1'
#
loop_
_entity.id
_entity.type
_entity.pdbx_description
1 polymer ?
#
loop_
_entity_poly.entity_id
_entity_poly.type
_entity_poly.pdbx_seq_one_letter_code
_entity_poly.pdbx_strand_id
1 'polypeptide(L)'
;MAPLEPWEKVIVDLDAFSQTTHGKQSCTDCHGGVQSPEKDAAHEGLIASPSSMPEKYCAECHQEQVATYPTALHSTQQGYWTAINARSVPENHPALEGMFNNHCATCHTTCGECHVSQPKNVGGGLFTGHVFEKTPPMTRSCTACHGSRVGNEFLGKNEGFPGDVHFREGRMNCVKCHDGADLHGSTSDAMSADANRYVGMEEPKCVDCHPTAAPGGDSNPMHQSHGNLLSCQVCHSITYTSCDGCHVAISEKSGKPFFETQATYSTFLIGRNPIQTEERPYLYVPVRHVPVDPDSYKYYGDNLLPNFNALPTWVYATPHNIQKNTPQNASCAVCHGSDGTIFLTADKVKAEELEANQSVIVNTLPPALESIASAPAMPASHLEHVSNSCTACHATGIRNAPVFPENHAAYQDVNCSGCHKLQQ
;
A
#
# COMPACT_ATOMS: atom_id res chain seq x y z
N MET A 1 -30.95 9.78 31.54
CA MET A 1 -29.94 10.82 31.81
C MET A 1 -29.98 11.81 30.67
N ALA A 2 -29.94 13.12 30.95
CA ALA A 2 -29.70 14.10 29.90
C ALA A 2 -28.34 13.78 29.26
N PRO A 3 -28.19 13.90 27.93
CA PRO A 3 -26.89 13.73 27.31
C PRO A 3 -25.93 14.78 27.89
N LEU A 4 -24.79 14.33 28.41
CA LEU A 4 -23.70 15.21 28.85
C LEU A 4 -23.36 16.21 27.74
N GLU A 5 -23.05 17.44 28.12
CA GLU A 5 -22.55 18.46 27.20
C GLU A 5 -21.24 17.97 26.56
N PRO A 6 -20.91 18.35 25.31
CA PRO A 6 -19.73 17.85 24.61
C PRO A 6 -18.41 17.99 25.39
N TRP A 7 -18.27 19.06 26.19
CA TRP A 7 -17.08 19.29 27.02
C TRP A 7 -17.03 18.36 28.26
N GLU A 8 -18.16 17.88 28.75
CA GLU A 8 -18.25 16.89 29.83
C GLU A 8 -17.91 15.47 29.33
N LYS A 9 -17.88 15.28 28.01
CA LYS A 9 -17.53 14.00 27.36
C LYS A 9 -16.04 13.88 27.03
N VAL A 10 -15.28 14.98 27.09
CA VAL A 10 -13.83 15.00 26.85
C VAL A 10 -13.11 15.05 28.19
N ILE A 11 -12.92 13.87 28.78
CA ILE A 11 -12.37 13.75 30.12
C ILE A 11 -10.85 13.60 30.03
N VAL A 12 -10.13 14.62 30.51
CA VAL A 12 -8.72 14.48 30.86
C VAL A 12 -8.66 13.65 32.15
N ASP A 13 -7.91 12.56 32.13
CA ASP A 13 -7.62 11.77 33.33
C ASP A 13 -6.48 12.47 34.07
N LEU A 14 -6.82 13.47 34.89
CA LEU A 14 -5.84 14.29 35.60
C LEU A 14 -4.98 13.45 36.56
N ASP A 15 -5.56 12.43 37.18
CA ASP A 15 -4.85 11.56 38.12
C ASP A 15 -3.75 10.78 37.41
N ALA A 16 -4.03 10.23 36.22
CA ALA A 16 -3.02 9.55 35.42
C ALA A 16 -2.07 10.53 34.71
N PHE A 17 -2.60 11.56 34.05
CA PHE A 17 -1.83 12.48 33.23
C PHE A 17 -0.80 13.26 34.05
N SER A 18 -1.18 13.75 35.24
CA SER A 18 -0.28 14.53 36.12
C SER A 18 0.93 13.73 36.62
N GLN A 19 0.93 12.41 36.51
CA GLN A 19 2.08 11.56 36.85
C GLN A 19 3.08 11.39 35.69
N THR A 20 2.70 11.78 34.47
CA THR A 20 3.56 11.70 33.29
C THR A 20 4.50 12.90 33.18
N THR A 21 5.54 12.81 32.35
CA THR A 21 6.43 13.95 32.04
C THR A 21 5.66 15.13 31.43
N HIS A 22 4.71 14.86 30.53
CA HIS A 22 3.88 15.90 29.91
C HIS A 22 2.98 16.59 30.94
N GLY A 23 2.37 15.84 31.86
CA GLY A 23 1.51 16.40 32.90
C GLY A 23 2.21 17.13 34.04
N LYS A 24 3.55 17.25 34.01
CA LYS A 24 4.30 18.17 34.87
C LYS A 24 4.33 19.60 34.33
N GLN A 25 4.00 19.80 33.06
CA GLN A 25 3.89 21.12 32.45
C GLN A 25 2.49 21.69 32.68
N SER A 26 2.36 23.02 32.66
CA SER A 26 1.05 23.65 32.73
C SER A 26 0.30 23.43 31.42
N CYS A 27 -1.04 23.36 31.47
CA CYS A 27 -1.86 23.24 30.26
C CYS A 27 -1.54 24.36 29.26
N THR A 28 -1.29 25.56 29.78
CA THR A 28 -1.01 26.77 29.00
C THR A 28 0.34 26.74 28.29
N ASP A 29 1.30 25.93 28.75
CA ASP A 29 2.61 25.82 28.10
C ASP A 29 2.51 25.25 26.69
N CYS A 30 1.63 24.27 26.49
CA CYS A 30 1.37 23.67 25.18
C CYS A 30 0.16 24.30 24.48
N HIS A 31 -0.95 24.46 25.22
CA HIS A 31 -2.22 24.86 24.62
C HIS A 31 -2.44 26.37 24.60
N GLY A 32 -1.57 27.19 25.20
CA GLY A 32 -1.82 28.63 25.35
C GLY A 32 -3.07 28.88 26.21
N GLY A 33 -3.85 29.90 25.87
CA GLY A 33 -4.98 30.31 26.71
C GLY A 33 -4.56 31.13 27.93
N VAL A 34 -5.46 31.23 28.90
CA VAL A 34 -5.25 31.98 30.14
C VAL A 34 -5.61 31.10 31.34
N GLN A 35 -4.85 31.18 32.42
CA GLN A 35 -5.20 30.47 33.65
C GLN A 35 -6.43 31.15 34.29
N SER A 36 -7.61 30.57 34.13
CA SER A 36 -8.87 31.11 34.64
C SER A 36 -9.80 29.98 35.10
N PRO A 37 -10.59 30.18 36.18
CA PRO A 37 -11.65 29.25 36.55
C PRO A 37 -12.87 29.31 35.61
N GLU A 38 -13.01 30.41 34.85
CA GLU A 38 -14.09 30.59 33.88
C GLU A 38 -13.69 30.02 32.52
N LYS A 39 -14.48 29.07 32.03
CA LYS A 39 -14.21 28.30 30.80
C LYS A 39 -13.91 29.20 29.59
N ASP A 40 -14.74 30.19 29.33
CA ASP A 40 -14.62 31.02 28.13
C ASP A 40 -13.36 31.89 28.20
N ALA A 41 -13.05 32.43 29.37
CA ALA A 41 -11.81 33.18 29.61
C ALA A 41 -10.57 32.27 29.55
N ALA A 42 -10.66 31.04 30.05
CA ALA A 42 -9.55 30.09 30.00
C ALA A 42 -9.19 29.69 28.57
N HIS A 43 -10.19 29.64 27.69
CA HIS A 43 -10.04 29.25 26.29
C HIS A 43 -9.77 30.41 25.32
N GLU A 44 -9.68 31.64 25.82
CA GLU A 44 -9.29 32.78 24.99
C GLU A 44 -7.85 32.61 24.48
N GLY A 45 -7.67 32.38 23.17
CA GLY A 45 -6.36 32.12 22.58
C GLY A 45 -5.87 30.66 22.71
N LEU A 46 -6.76 29.72 23.06
CA LEU A 46 -6.43 28.30 23.14
C LEU A 46 -6.06 27.71 21.77
N ILE A 47 -4.98 26.96 21.75
CA ILE A 47 -4.52 26.12 20.64
C ILE A 47 -5.08 24.70 20.87
N ALA A 48 -6.08 24.33 20.07
CA ALA A 48 -6.76 23.04 20.23
C ALA A 48 -5.86 21.82 19.92
N SER A 49 -4.90 21.96 19.00
CA SER A 49 -3.94 20.89 18.66
C SER A 49 -2.51 21.43 18.61
N PRO A 50 -1.80 21.50 19.76
CA PRO A 50 -0.40 21.94 19.81
C PRO A 50 0.53 21.08 18.96
N SER A 51 0.18 19.80 18.78
CA SER A 51 0.93 18.86 17.94
C SER A 51 1.01 19.24 16.45
N SER A 52 0.21 20.22 15.99
CA SER A 52 0.35 20.81 14.66
C SER A 52 1.52 21.80 14.54
N MET A 53 2.16 22.15 15.67
CA MET A 53 3.35 22.99 15.76
C MET A 53 4.45 22.24 16.53
N PRO A 54 4.91 21.08 16.03
CA PRO A 54 5.85 20.22 16.75
C PRO A 54 7.19 20.91 17.02
N GLU A 55 7.62 21.84 16.16
CA GLU A 55 8.85 22.63 16.35
C GLU A 55 8.79 23.49 17.61
N LYS A 56 7.60 24.00 17.94
CA LYS A 56 7.39 24.88 19.09
C LYS A 56 7.20 24.10 20.39
N TYR A 57 6.45 23.00 20.34
CA TYR A 57 5.97 22.33 21.56
C TYR A 57 6.60 20.97 21.85
N CYS A 58 7.23 20.35 20.85
CA CYS A 58 7.75 18.98 20.97
C CYS A 58 9.26 18.91 20.78
N ALA A 59 9.84 19.82 19.98
CA ALA A 59 11.22 19.73 19.54
C ALA A 59 12.24 19.77 20.68
N GLU A 60 11.97 20.38 21.82
CA GLU A 60 12.93 20.39 22.94
C GLU A 60 13.29 18.97 23.41
N CYS A 61 12.30 18.07 23.45
CA CYS A 61 12.45 16.69 23.94
C CYS A 61 12.46 15.65 22.82
N HIS A 62 11.87 15.96 21.66
CA HIS A 62 11.67 15.04 20.53
C HIS A 62 12.37 15.52 19.26
N GLN A 63 13.58 16.07 19.39
CA GLN A 63 14.35 16.73 18.32
C GLN A 63 14.41 15.90 17.04
N GLU A 64 14.74 14.61 17.15
CA GLU A 64 14.89 13.71 16.01
C GLU A 64 13.57 13.50 15.27
N GLN A 65 12.50 13.14 15.99
CA GLN A 65 11.19 12.88 15.38
C GLN A 65 10.63 14.15 14.72
N VAL A 66 10.81 15.31 15.36
CA VAL A 66 10.38 16.59 14.77
C VAL A 66 11.18 16.93 13.52
N ALA A 67 12.48 16.59 13.47
CA ALA A 67 13.32 16.85 12.31
C ALA A 67 12.99 15.93 11.12
N THR A 68 12.64 14.66 11.34
CA THR A 68 12.37 13.69 10.27
C THR A 68 10.91 13.66 9.82
N TYR A 69 9.96 13.91 10.72
CA TYR A 69 8.52 13.79 10.40
C TYR A 69 8.08 14.61 9.17
N PRO A 70 8.60 15.83 8.91
CA PRO A 70 8.28 16.57 7.69
C PRO A 70 8.59 15.83 6.37
N THR A 71 9.48 14.84 6.38
CA THR A 71 9.80 14.03 5.19
C THR A 71 8.94 12.76 5.10
N ALA A 72 8.28 12.35 6.17
CA ALA A 72 7.46 11.15 6.24
C ALA A 72 6.23 11.23 5.33
N LEU A 73 5.81 10.11 4.73
CA LEU A 73 4.60 10.06 3.89
C LEU A 73 3.30 10.37 4.65
N HIS A 74 3.26 10.11 5.97
CA HIS A 74 2.13 10.49 6.82
C HIS A 74 1.98 12.01 6.99
N SER A 75 3.07 12.75 6.81
CA SER A 75 3.10 14.22 6.79
C SER A 75 2.91 14.75 5.36
N THR A 76 3.76 14.33 4.42
CA THR A 76 3.79 14.91 3.06
C THR A 76 2.61 14.48 2.19
N GLN A 77 2.07 13.28 2.41
CA GLN A 77 1.12 12.62 1.51
C GLN A 77 1.63 12.52 0.06
N GLN A 78 2.95 12.59 -0.15
CA GLN A 78 3.59 12.74 -1.46
C GLN A 78 3.19 11.62 -2.43
N GLY A 79 2.93 10.41 -1.94
CA GLY A 79 2.48 9.29 -2.79
C GLY A 79 1.21 9.57 -3.59
N TYR A 80 0.28 10.38 -3.07
CA TYR A 80 -0.90 10.81 -3.84
C TYR A 80 -0.49 11.77 -4.96
N TRP A 81 0.35 12.75 -4.66
CA TRP A 81 0.84 13.72 -5.64
C TRP A 81 1.68 13.06 -6.72
N THR A 82 2.52 12.09 -6.39
CA THR A 82 3.27 11.26 -7.35
C THR A 82 2.31 10.63 -8.37
N ALA A 83 1.22 10.01 -7.91
CA ALA A 83 0.24 9.37 -8.80
C ALA A 83 -0.61 10.37 -9.60
N ILE A 84 -1.06 11.46 -8.96
CA ILE A 84 -1.87 12.51 -9.61
C ILE A 84 -1.04 13.23 -10.68
N ASN A 85 0.18 13.64 -10.36
CA ASN A 85 1.06 14.38 -11.26
C ASN A 85 1.49 13.53 -12.46
N ALA A 86 1.75 12.23 -12.25
CA ALA A 86 2.04 11.32 -13.36
C ALA A 86 0.89 11.21 -14.38
N ARG A 87 -0.37 11.33 -13.92
CA ARG A 87 -1.56 11.33 -14.77
C ARG A 87 -1.99 12.72 -15.22
N SER A 88 -1.34 13.78 -14.75
CA SER A 88 -1.74 15.17 -15.00
C SER A 88 -0.63 16.00 -15.65
N VAL A 89 -0.90 17.30 -15.78
CA VAL A 89 0.03 18.31 -16.30
C VAL A 89 0.06 19.53 -15.35
N PRO A 90 1.16 20.30 -15.31
CA PRO A 90 1.32 21.41 -14.37
C PRO A 90 0.19 22.44 -14.39
N GLU A 91 -0.43 22.67 -15.55
CA GLU A 91 -1.53 23.63 -15.73
C GLU A 91 -2.78 23.25 -14.92
N ASN A 92 -2.97 21.96 -14.63
CA ASN A 92 -4.11 21.45 -13.87
C ASN A 92 -3.88 21.50 -12.35
N HIS A 93 -2.64 21.74 -11.89
CA HIS A 93 -2.28 21.66 -10.47
C HIS A 93 -3.14 22.56 -9.56
N PRO A 94 -3.45 23.83 -9.90
CA PRO A 94 -4.28 24.67 -9.03
C PRO A 94 -5.67 24.08 -8.74
N ALA A 95 -6.30 23.47 -9.74
CA ALA A 95 -7.60 22.80 -9.56
C ALA A 95 -7.46 21.52 -8.72
N LEU A 96 -6.40 20.74 -8.96
CA LEU A 96 -6.10 19.52 -8.24
C LEU A 96 -5.71 19.78 -6.78
N GLU A 97 -5.04 20.89 -6.47
CA GLU A 97 -4.75 21.33 -5.10
C GLU A 97 -6.03 21.66 -4.34
N GLY A 98 -6.96 22.40 -4.98
CA GLY A 98 -8.29 22.65 -4.42
C GLY A 98 -9.04 21.35 -4.14
N MET A 99 -9.03 20.41 -5.09
CA MET A 99 -9.62 19.09 -4.95
C MET A 99 -8.98 18.29 -3.80
N PHE A 100 -7.65 18.19 -3.79
CA PHE A 100 -6.91 17.41 -2.81
C PHE A 100 -7.15 17.93 -1.38
N ASN A 101 -7.14 19.25 -1.19
CA ASN A 101 -7.39 19.87 0.11
C ASN A 101 -8.82 19.58 0.61
N ASN A 102 -9.80 19.55 -0.29
CA ASN A 102 -11.19 19.27 0.09
C ASN A 102 -11.44 17.79 0.40
N HIS A 103 -10.77 16.85 -0.29
CA HIS A 103 -11.16 15.44 -0.30
C HIS A 103 -10.13 14.48 0.31
N CYS A 104 -8.84 14.80 0.22
CA CYS A 104 -7.76 13.85 0.49
C CYS A 104 -6.94 14.26 1.72
N ALA A 105 -6.67 15.56 1.85
CA ALA A 105 -5.81 16.12 2.91
C ALA A 105 -6.34 15.89 4.33
N THR A 106 -7.58 15.41 4.48
CA THR A 106 -8.17 15.04 5.78
C THR A 106 -7.46 13.86 6.46
N CYS A 107 -6.64 13.11 5.72
CA CYS A 107 -5.82 12.03 6.26
C CYS A 107 -4.43 12.52 6.73
N HIS A 108 -4.07 13.79 6.47
CA HIS A 108 -2.87 14.40 7.02
C HIS A 108 -2.92 14.36 8.54
N THR A 109 -1.86 13.89 9.18
CA THR A 109 -1.84 13.65 10.63
C THR A 109 -0.78 14.48 11.34
N THR A 110 -1.02 14.75 12.62
CA THR A 110 -0.02 15.32 13.54
C THR A 110 0.40 14.28 14.58
N CYS A 111 1.43 14.57 15.39
CA CYS A 111 1.85 13.67 16.48
C CYS A 111 0.68 13.33 17.43
N GLY A 112 -0.20 14.28 17.70
CA GLY A 112 -1.34 14.11 18.60
C GLY A 112 -2.40 13.15 18.07
N GLU A 113 -2.59 13.07 16.75
CA GLU A 113 -3.59 12.18 16.12
C GLU A 113 -3.16 10.71 16.09
N CYS A 114 -1.89 10.41 16.40
CA CYS A 114 -1.40 9.06 16.67
C CYS A 114 -1.21 8.78 18.16
N HIS A 115 -0.72 9.75 18.94
CA HIS A 115 -0.26 9.51 20.30
C HIS A 115 -1.23 9.99 21.41
N VAL A 116 -2.25 10.80 21.12
CA VAL A 116 -3.10 11.41 22.16
C VAL A 116 -4.58 11.21 21.91
N SER A 117 -5.02 11.40 20.66
CA SER A 117 -6.42 11.36 20.27
C SER A 117 -6.63 10.66 18.95
N GLN A 118 -7.84 10.13 18.76
CA GLN A 118 -8.31 9.66 17.47
C GLN A 118 -8.23 10.80 16.43
N PRO A 119 -7.92 10.48 15.16
CA PRO A 119 -7.96 11.45 14.08
C PRO A 119 -9.31 12.15 13.95
N LYS A 120 -9.31 13.42 13.53
CA LYS A 120 -10.54 14.23 13.43
C LYS A 120 -11.55 13.66 12.42
N ASN A 121 -11.08 13.02 11.35
CA ASN A 121 -11.92 12.44 10.30
C ASN A 121 -12.85 11.33 10.80
N VAL A 122 -12.56 10.69 11.94
CA VAL A 122 -13.41 9.68 12.60
C VAL A 122 -14.16 10.21 13.82
N GLY A 123 -14.17 11.53 14.02
CA GLY A 123 -14.89 12.19 15.11
C GLY A 123 -14.04 12.57 16.34
N GLY A 124 -12.74 12.25 16.32
CA GLY A 124 -11.81 12.63 17.39
C GLY A 124 -12.03 11.92 18.73
N GLY A 125 -11.45 12.49 19.79
CA GLY A 125 -11.56 11.99 21.16
C GLY A 125 -10.27 11.35 21.67
N LEU A 126 -9.99 11.54 22.96
CA LEU A 126 -8.75 11.08 23.62
C LEU A 126 -8.69 9.55 23.71
N PHE A 127 -7.50 8.98 23.54
CA PHE A 127 -7.32 7.52 23.69
C PHE A 127 -7.45 7.07 25.14
N THR A 128 -6.73 7.78 26.03
CA THR A 128 -6.51 7.41 27.43
C THR A 128 -6.45 8.66 28.30
N GLY A 129 -7.49 9.50 28.24
CA GLY A 129 -7.61 10.68 29.10
C GLY A 129 -6.45 11.68 28.99
N HIS A 130 -5.97 11.93 27.78
CA HIS A 130 -4.84 12.84 27.46
C HIS A 130 -3.45 12.34 27.86
N VAL A 131 -3.33 11.09 28.33
CA VAL A 131 -2.03 10.43 28.42
C VAL A 131 -1.47 10.19 27.03
N PHE A 132 -0.21 10.58 26.82
CA PHE A 132 0.51 10.39 25.57
C PHE A 132 0.94 8.92 25.46
N GLU A 133 0.39 8.22 24.48
CA GLU A 133 0.67 6.82 24.19
C GLU A 133 1.94 6.69 23.37
N LYS A 134 3.02 6.16 23.94
CA LYS A 134 4.26 5.88 23.19
C LYS A 134 3.98 4.99 21.97
N THR A 135 3.13 3.99 22.16
CA THR A 135 2.68 3.09 21.08
C THR A 135 1.19 3.34 20.82
N PRO A 136 0.83 3.92 19.66
CA PRO A 136 -0.55 4.21 19.32
C PRO A 136 -1.49 2.98 19.38
N PRO A 137 -2.73 3.14 19.86
CA PRO A 137 -3.71 2.06 19.83
C PRO A 137 -4.19 1.79 18.40
N MET A 138 -3.73 0.68 17.81
CA MET A 138 -3.97 0.30 16.40
C MET A 138 -5.38 0.58 15.87
N THR A 139 -6.43 0.16 16.59
CA THR A 139 -7.80 0.27 16.09
C THR A 139 -8.35 1.69 16.08
N ARG A 140 -7.80 2.56 16.93
CA ARG A 140 -8.24 3.94 17.14
C ARG A 140 -7.30 4.96 16.49
N SER A 141 -6.08 4.58 16.11
CA SER A 141 -5.13 5.41 15.37
C SER A 141 -4.95 4.92 13.93
N CYS A 142 -4.26 3.80 13.73
CA CYS A 142 -3.89 3.29 12.41
C CYS A 142 -5.12 2.97 11.55
N THR A 143 -6.06 2.17 12.06
CA THR A 143 -7.26 1.79 11.30
C THR A 143 -8.34 2.86 11.31
N ALA A 144 -8.15 3.99 12.01
CA ALA A 144 -9.06 5.12 11.85
C ALA A 144 -8.93 5.72 10.44
N CYS A 145 -7.70 5.78 9.90
CA CYS A 145 -7.44 6.21 8.53
C CYS A 145 -7.35 5.02 7.54
N HIS A 146 -6.71 3.92 7.95
CA HIS A 146 -6.49 2.76 7.08
C HIS A 146 -7.57 1.66 7.19
N GLY A 147 -8.72 1.97 7.82
CA GLY A 147 -9.70 0.96 8.23
C GLY A 147 -10.46 0.26 7.11
N SER A 148 -10.82 0.99 6.05
CA SER A 148 -11.76 0.51 5.03
C SER A 148 -11.23 -0.66 4.19
N ARG A 149 -9.93 -0.65 3.87
CA ARG A 149 -9.27 -1.73 3.12
C ARG A 149 -8.33 -2.53 4.01
N VAL A 150 -7.23 -1.90 4.44
CA VAL A 150 -6.16 -2.56 5.19
C VAL A 150 -6.67 -3.08 6.52
N GLY A 151 -7.39 -2.25 7.30
CA GLY A 151 -7.93 -2.67 8.58
C GLY A 151 -8.96 -3.80 8.46
N ASN A 152 -9.82 -3.76 7.45
CA ASN A 152 -10.81 -4.82 7.22
C ASN A 152 -10.16 -6.15 6.80
N GLU A 153 -9.14 -6.11 5.95
CA GLU A 153 -8.33 -7.28 5.57
C GLU A 153 -7.57 -7.84 6.77
N PHE A 154 -6.86 -6.99 7.51
CA PHE A 154 -6.00 -7.40 8.63
C PHE A 154 -6.77 -7.99 9.80
N LEU A 155 -7.91 -7.38 10.14
CA LEU A 155 -8.74 -7.78 11.27
C LEU A 155 -9.76 -8.86 10.91
N GLY A 156 -9.90 -9.24 9.63
CA GLY A 156 -10.87 -10.24 9.19
C GLY A 156 -12.32 -9.76 9.25
N LYS A 157 -12.57 -8.50 8.86
CA LYS A 157 -13.91 -7.90 8.81
C LYS A 157 -14.62 -8.11 7.47
N ASN A 158 -13.90 -8.60 6.46
CA ASN A 158 -14.49 -8.98 5.19
C ASN A 158 -15.22 -10.32 5.35
N GLU A 159 -16.50 -10.35 5.01
CA GLU A 159 -17.33 -11.55 5.13
C GLU A 159 -16.72 -12.73 4.35
N GLY A 160 -16.67 -13.90 4.99
CA GLY A 160 -16.13 -15.13 4.40
C GLY A 160 -14.61 -15.24 4.37
N PHE A 161 -13.85 -14.21 4.78
CA PHE A 161 -12.39 -14.21 4.73
C PHE A 161 -11.78 -13.98 6.13
N PRO A 162 -10.86 -14.87 6.59
CA PRO A 162 -10.20 -14.68 7.88
C PRO A 162 -9.26 -13.47 7.87
N GLY A 163 -9.04 -12.90 9.05
CA GLY A 163 -8.01 -11.90 9.25
C GLY A 163 -6.60 -12.49 9.17
N ASP A 164 -5.61 -11.61 9.04
CA ASP A 164 -4.20 -11.96 8.92
C ASP A 164 -3.72 -12.86 10.07
N VAL A 165 -2.94 -13.89 9.77
CA VAL A 165 -2.41 -14.82 10.79
C VAL A 165 -1.50 -14.11 11.79
N HIS A 166 -0.76 -13.09 11.38
CA HIS A 166 0.09 -12.33 12.29
C HIS A 166 -0.74 -11.59 13.35
N PHE A 167 -1.93 -11.12 12.99
CA PHE A 167 -2.88 -10.56 13.95
C PHE A 167 -3.59 -11.64 14.76
N ARG A 168 -4.25 -12.57 14.09
CA ARG A 168 -5.18 -13.54 14.71
C ARG A 168 -4.47 -14.52 15.63
N GLU A 169 -3.30 -14.99 15.21
CA GLU A 169 -2.51 -16.00 15.92
C GLU A 169 -1.28 -15.38 16.59
N GLY A 170 -0.57 -14.50 15.87
CA GLY A 170 0.64 -13.82 16.38
C GLY A 170 0.37 -12.64 17.33
N ARG A 171 -0.88 -12.18 17.45
CA ARG A 171 -1.27 -10.99 18.25
C ARG A 171 -0.45 -9.74 17.91
N MET A 172 -0.02 -9.63 16.66
CA MET A 172 0.74 -8.50 16.16
C MET A 172 -0.17 -7.32 15.81
N ASN A 173 0.22 -6.12 16.25
CA ASN A 173 -0.34 -4.86 15.76
C ASN A 173 0.52 -4.33 14.62
N CYS A 174 0.04 -3.32 13.87
CA CYS A 174 0.76 -2.71 12.74
C CYS A 174 2.23 -2.42 13.05
N VAL A 175 2.51 -1.86 14.24
CA VAL A 175 3.86 -1.46 14.66
C VAL A 175 4.85 -2.60 14.93
N LYS A 176 4.39 -3.85 14.83
CA LYS A 176 5.27 -5.04 14.89
C LYS A 176 5.94 -5.33 13.55
N CYS A 177 5.36 -4.84 12.46
CA CYS A 177 5.93 -4.94 11.12
C CYS A 177 6.39 -3.56 10.63
N HIS A 178 5.69 -2.49 11.00
CA HIS A 178 6.03 -1.11 10.63
C HIS A 178 6.64 -0.37 11.81
N ASP A 179 7.95 -0.15 11.81
CA ASP A 179 8.61 0.45 12.96
C ASP A 179 8.42 1.99 13.02
N GLY A 180 9.11 2.64 13.96
CA GLY A 180 8.99 4.09 14.11
C GLY A 180 9.54 4.88 12.93
N ALA A 181 10.59 4.40 12.27
CA ALA A 181 11.21 5.09 11.14
C ALA A 181 10.29 5.04 9.91
N ASP A 182 9.59 3.92 9.69
CA ASP A 182 8.58 3.78 8.64
C ASP A 182 7.46 4.84 8.74
N LEU A 183 7.16 5.27 9.96
CA LEU A 183 6.05 6.17 10.28
C LEU A 183 6.49 7.63 10.40
N HIS A 184 7.66 7.87 11.01
CA HIS A 184 8.20 9.20 11.29
C HIS A 184 9.20 9.69 10.24
N GLY A 185 9.47 8.89 9.20
CA GLY A 185 10.51 9.16 8.23
C GLY A 185 11.91 8.95 8.81
N SER A 186 12.89 8.91 7.93
CA SER A 186 14.30 8.77 8.26
C SER A 186 15.14 9.89 7.61
N THR A 187 16.36 10.09 8.10
CA THR A 187 17.29 11.07 7.52
C THR A 187 17.80 10.68 6.13
N SER A 188 17.62 9.42 5.71
CA SER A 188 17.85 8.93 4.35
C SER A 188 16.68 9.21 3.41
N ASP A 189 15.49 9.51 3.93
CA ASP A 189 14.31 9.80 3.13
C ASP A 189 14.36 11.26 2.66
N ALA A 190 15.17 11.52 1.63
CA ALA A 190 15.12 12.79 0.94
C ALA A 190 13.73 12.97 0.31
N MET A 191 13.10 14.12 0.57
CA MET A 191 11.86 14.50 -0.12
C MET A 191 12.11 14.56 -1.62
N SER A 192 11.56 13.60 -2.36
CA SER A 192 11.63 13.56 -3.82
C SER A 192 10.24 13.64 -4.42
N ALA A 193 10.16 14.17 -5.65
CA ALA A 193 8.89 14.26 -6.38
C ALA A 193 8.28 12.88 -6.67
N ASP A 194 9.12 11.83 -6.71
CA ASP A 194 8.70 10.45 -6.98
C ASP A 194 8.40 9.65 -5.69
N ALA A 195 8.53 10.28 -4.51
CA ALA A 195 8.38 9.59 -3.24
C ALA A 195 6.99 8.95 -3.10
N ASN A 196 6.98 7.66 -2.79
CA ASN A 196 5.79 6.88 -2.49
C ASN A 196 6.20 5.69 -1.61
N ARG A 197 5.21 4.96 -1.08
CA ARG A 197 5.43 3.87 -0.12
C ARG A 197 6.24 2.67 -0.65
N TYR A 198 6.53 2.64 -1.96
CA TYR A 198 7.30 1.58 -2.61
C TYR A 198 8.65 2.06 -3.15
N VAL A 199 9.07 3.28 -2.82
CA VAL A 199 10.43 3.75 -3.13
C VAL A 199 11.43 3.15 -2.14
N GLY A 200 12.63 2.84 -2.61
CA GLY A 200 13.72 2.32 -1.77
C GLY A 200 13.60 0.83 -1.48
N MET A 201 14.23 0.39 -0.38
CA MET A 201 14.21 -1.02 0.03
C MET A 201 12.77 -1.48 0.29
N GLU A 202 12.49 -2.76 0.03
CA GLU A 202 11.23 -3.36 0.49
C GLU A 202 11.27 -3.46 2.01
N GLU A 203 10.42 -2.70 2.70
CA GLU A 203 10.28 -2.78 4.16
C GLU A 203 8.79 -2.69 4.51
N PRO A 204 8.26 -3.61 5.34
CA PRO A 204 8.91 -4.80 5.92
C PRO A 204 9.05 -5.98 4.93
N LYS A 205 10.07 -6.83 5.09
CA LYS A 205 10.22 -8.08 4.31
C LYS A 205 9.77 -9.30 5.09
N CYS A 206 9.08 -10.22 4.43
CA CYS A 206 8.67 -11.49 5.04
C CYS A 206 9.86 -12.30 5.57
N VAL A 207 10.99 -12.28 4.85
CA VAL A 207 12.19 -13.05 5.16
C VAL A 207 12.97 -12.52 6.36
N ASP A 208 12.73 -11.29 6.80
CA ASP A 208 13.35 -10.75 8.02
C ASP A 208 12.86 -11.49 9.27
N CYS A 209 11.60 -11.94 9.26
CA CYS A 209 11.02 -12.80 10.30
C CYS A 209 11.01 -14.29 9.93
N HIS A 210 11.03 -14.61 8.64
CA HIS A 210 10.98 -15.97 8.10
C HIS A 210 12.21 -16.30 7.24
N PRO A 211 13.43 -16.29 7.82
CA PRO A 211 14.67 -16.44 7.04
C PRO A 211 14.79 -17.79 6.35
N THR A 212 14.14 -18.84 6.87
CA THR A 212 14.13 -20.17 6.25
C THR A 212 13.22 -20.24 5.03
N ALA A 213 12.27 -19.32 4.85
CA ALA A 213 11.37 -19.33 3.69
C ALA A 213 12.04 -18.78 2.42
N ALA A 214 13.22 -18.17 2.54
CA ALA A 214 14.02 -17.76 1.39
C ALA A 214 14.46 -19.00 0.57
N PRO A 215 14.70 -18.86 -0.75
CA PRO A 215 15.25 -19.94 -1.57
C PRO A 215 16.51 -20.54 -0.95
N GLY A 216 16.57 -21.87 -0.85
CA GLY A 216 17.62 -22.62 -0.16
C GLY A 216 17.51 -22.68 1.36
N GLY A 217 16.58 -21.94 1.98
CA GLY A 217 16.41 -21.88 3.44
C GLY A 217 15.54 -23.00 4.04
N ASP A 218 14.75 -23.69 3.22
CA ASP A 218 13.87 -24.78 3.65
C ASP A 218 13.72 -25.87 2.56
N SER A 219 12.90 -26.88 2.84
CA SER A 219 12.59 -27.98 1.92
C SER A 219 11.24 -27.84 1.22
N ASN A 220 10.57 -26.69 1.32
CA ASN A 220 9.27 -26.50 0.68
C ASN A 220 9.46 -26.34 -0.83
N PRO A 221 8.97 -27.27 -1.67
CA PRO A 221 9.20 -27.24 -3.10
C PRO A 221 8.68 -25.96 -3.78
N MET A 222 7.64 -25.33 -3.24
CA MET A 222 7.11 -24.07 -3.77
C MET A 222 8.07 -22.90 -3.52
N HIS A 223 8.70 -22.83 -2.34
CA HIS A 223 9.70 -21.80 -2.03
C HIS A 223 10.96 -21.99 -2.88
N GLN A 224 11.42 -23.25 -3.01
CA GLN A 224 12.62 -23.59 -3.79
C GLN A 224 12.44 -23.32 -5.29
N SER A 225 11.24 -23.53 -5.83
CA SER A 225 11.00 -23.42 -7.28
C SER A 225 10.68 -22.00 -7.73
N HIS A 226 10.03 -21.19 -6.90
CA HIS A 226 9.56 -19.87 -7.31
C HIS A 226 10.49 -18.74 -6.87
N GLY A 227 11.08 -18.81 -5.67
CA GLY A 227 11.98 -17.78 -5.14
C GLY A 227 11.60 -16.35 -5.52
N ASN A 228 12.52 -15.63 -6.17
CA ASN A 228 12.32 -14.23 -6.56
C ASN A 228 11.41 -14.05 -7.80
N LEU A 229 10.80 -15.10 -8.35
CA LEU A 229 9.81 -14.94 -9.43
C LEU A 229 8.48 -14.40 -8.90
N LEU A 230 8.11 -14.78 -7.68
CA LEU A 230 6.82 -14.44 -7.07
C LEU A 230 7.04 -13.69 -5.76
N SER A 231 6.27 -12.62 -5.50
CA SER A 231 6.23 -12.07 -4.14
C SER A 231 5.55 -13.06 -3.18
N CYS A 232 5.93 -13.06 -1.90
CA CYS A 232 5.37 -13.99 -0.91
C CYS A 232 3.83 -13.92 -0.85
N GLN A 233 3.28 -12.73 -1.05
CA GLN A 233 1.84 -12.47 -1.06
C GLN A 233 1.12 -13.19 -2.21
N VAL A 234 1.80 -13.53 -3.30
CA VAL A 234 1.21 -14.40 -4.35
C VAL A 234 0.73 -15.72 -3.75
N CYS A 235 1.52 -16.34 -2.87
CA CYS A 235 1.16 -17.61 -2.25
C CYS A 235 0.35 -17.43 -0.96
N HIS A 236 0.55 -16.33 -0.25
CA HIS A 236 0.09 -16.20 1.13
C HIS A 236 -1.04 -15.20 1.35
N SER A 237 -1.38 -14.34 0.38
CA SER A 237 -2.59 -13.53 0.48
C SER A 237 -3.83 -14.33 0.08
N ILE A 238 -4.97 -13.94 0.63
CA ILE A 238 -6.29 -14.41 0.18
C ILE A 238 -7.00 -13.27 -0.55
N THR A 239 -8.25 -13.50 -0.95
CA THR A 239 -9.11 -12.47 -1.55
C THR A 239 -9.11 -11.16 -0.75
N TYR A 240 -8.97 -10.04 -1.46
CA TYR A 240 -8.89 -8.68 -0.92
C TYR A 240 -9.78 -7.72 -1.72
N THR A 241 -9.91 -6.48 -1.23
CA THR A 241 -10.83 -5.50 -1.81
C THR A 241 -10.19 -4.73 -2.98
N SER A 242 -10.84 -4.76 -4.14
CA SER A 242 -10.60 -3.82 -5.26
C SER A 242 -11.77 -2.86 -5.41
N CYS A 243 -11.53 -1.73 -6.09
CA CYS A 243 -12.54 -0.71 -6.33
C CYS A 243 -12.41 -0.15 -7.74
N ASP A 244 -13.50 0.36 -8.29
CA ASP A 244 -13.55 1.04 -9.59
C ASP A 244 -13.98 2.47 -9.41
N GLY A 245 -13.29 3.40 -10.08
CA GLY A 245 -13.60 4.83 -10.11
C GLY A 245 -13.61 5.51 -8.74
N CYS A 246 -13.24 6.78 -8.69
CA CYS A 246 -13.52 7.62 -7.53
C CYS A 246 -13.86 9.00 -8.02
N HIS A 247 -15.11 9.40 -7.85
CA HIS A 247 -15.60 10.71 -8.25
C HIS A 247 -15.80 11.56 -7.02
N VAL A 248 -15.19 12.74 -7.01
CA VAL A 248 -15.24 13.67 -5.88
C VAL A 248 -16.06 14.91 -6.22
N ALA A 249 -16.84 15.41 -5.27
CA ALA A 249 -17.66 16.61 -5.44
C ALA A 249 -18.01 17.27 -4.10
N ILE A 250 -18.41 18.55 -4.14
CA ILE A 250 -18.99 19.23 -2.98
C ILE A 250 -20.51 19.14 -3.05
N SER A 251 -21.13 18.73 -1.95
CA SER A 251 -22.58 18.65 -1.83
C SER A 251 -23.20 20.05 -1.84
N GLU A 252 -24.04 20.36 -2.83
CA GLU A 252 -24.77 21.64 -2.89
C GLU A 252 -25.63 21.88 -1.64
N LYS A 253 -26.18 20.81 -1.05
CA LYS A 253 -27.06 20.90 0.11
C LYS A 253 -26.31 21.18 1.41
N SER A 254 -25.16 20.56 1.61
CA SER A 254 -24.44 20.59 2.89
C SER A 254 -23.17 21.45 2.86
N GLY A 255 -22.68 21.80 1.67
CA GLY A 255 -21.38 22.43 1.47
C GLY A 255 -20.19 21.52 1.80
N LYS A 256 -20.43 20.22 2.06
CA LYS A 256 -19.38 19.28 2.48
C LYS A 256 -18.85 18.46 1.30
N PRO A 257 -17.54 18.16 1.29
CA PRO A 257 -16.94 17.25 0.33
C PRO A 257 -17.50 15.83 0.52
N PHE A 258 -17.73 15.14 -0.59
CA PHE A 258 -18.03 13.71 -0.64
C PHE A 258 -17.34 13.06 -1.83
N PHE A 259 -17.33 11.73 -1.84
CA PHE A 259 -16.85 10.94 -2.96
C PHE A 259 -17.78 9.75 -3.19
N GLU A 260 -17.74 9.21 -4.40
CA GLU A 260 -18.44 7.99 -4.79
C GLU A 260 -17.48 7.08 -5.56
N THR A 261 -17.46 5.79 -5.19
CA THR A 261 -16.78 4.76 -5.99
C THR A 261 -17.81 4.07 -6.88
N GLN A 262 -17.47 3.83 -8.15
CA GLN A 262 -18.36 3.12 -9.08
C GLN A 262 -18.59 1.66 -8.64
N ALA A 263 -17.56 1.01 -8.09
CA ALA A 263 -17.68 -0.34 -7.52
C ALA A 263 -16.70 -0.58 -6.38
N THR A 264 -17.04 -1.51 -5.50
CA THR A 264 -16.14 -2.11 -4.51
C THR A 264 -16.44 -3.60 -4.45
N TYR A 265 -15.43 -4.45 -4.63
CA TYR A 265 -15.60 -5.89 -4.78
C TYR A 265 -14.40 -6.69 -4.28
N SER A 266 -14.64 -7.95 -3.98
CA SER A 266 -13.62 -8.91 -3.58
C SER A 266 -12.92 -9.50 -4.80
N THR A 267 -11.60 -9.54 -4.81
CA THR A 267 -10.79 -10.09 -5.90
C THR A 267 -9.49 -10.72 -5.40
N PHE A 268 -8.87 -11.53 -6.24
CA PHE A 268 -7.49 -11.98 -6.11
C PHE A 268 -6.95 -12.23 -7.52
N LEU A 269 -6.01 -11.41 -7.97
CA LEU A 269 -5.34 -11.59 -9.27
C LEU A 269 -3.84 -11.43 -9.14
N ILE A 270 -3.12 -12.20 -9.95
CA ILE A 270 -1.67 -12.17 -10.11
C ILE A 270 -1.37 -11.45 -11.42
N GLY A 271 -0.64 -10.35 -11.35
CA GLY A 271 -0.17 -9.59 -12.50
C GLY A 271 1.34 -9.61 -12.59
N ARG A 272 1.88 -9.09 -13.70
CA ARG A 272 3.31 -8.75 -13.77
C ARG A 272 3.60 -7.58 -12.84
N ASN A 273 4.78 -7.53 -12.25
CA ASN A 273 5.18 -6.43 -11.39
C ASN A 273 5.42 -5.13 -12.20
N PRO A 274 4.58 -4.08 -12.05
CA PRO A 274 4.78 -2.81 -12.78
C PRO A 274 5.97 -1.98 -12.27
N ILE A 275 6.50 -2.31 -11.09
CA ILE A 275 7.53 -1.54 -10.38
C ILE A 275 8.74 -2.43 -10.07
N GLN A 276 9.07 -3.35 -10.98
CA GLN A 276 10.18 -4.28 -10.79
C GLN A 276 11.51 -3.53 -10.69
N THR A 277 12.21 -3.70 -9.58
CA THR A 277 13.55 -3.16 -9.31
C THR A 277 14.42 -4.22 -8.64
N GLU A 278 15.67 -3.91 -8.33
CA GLU A 278 16.52 -4.82 -7.55
C GLU A 278 15.95 -5.05 -6.13
N GLU A 279 15.36 -4.00 -5.54
CA GLU A 279 14.75 -4.04 -4.22
C GLU A 279 13.40 -4.80 -4.21
N ARG A 280 12.72 -4.87 -5.36
CA ARG A 280 11.47 -5.61 -5.58
C ARG A 280 11.57 -6.44 -6.86
N PRO A 281 12.36 -7.54 -6.84
CA PRO A 281 12.77 -8.25 -8.04
C PRO A 281 11.69 -9.15 -8.62
N TYR A 282 10.54 -9.28 -7.95
CA TYR A 282 9.46 -10.18 -8.32
C TYR A 282 8.97 -9.93 -9.75
N LEU A 283 8.84 -11.02 -10.52
CA LEU A 283 8.26 -10.96 -11.85
C LEU A 283 6.73 -10.87 -11.77
N TYR A 284 6.12 -11.61 -10.84
CA TYR A 284 4.69 -11.60 -10.61
C TYR A 284 4.34 -11.30 -9.15
N VAL A 285 3.29 -10.50 -8.98
CA VAL A 285 2.80 -9.99 -7.70
C VAL A 285 1.27 -10.02 -7.68
N PRO A 286 0.63 -10.00 -6.51
CA PRO A 286 -0.78 -9.67 -6.43
C PRO A 286 -1.00 -8.25 -6.95
N VAL A 287 -2.09 -8.05 -7.69
CA VAL A 287 -2.46 -6.75 -8.24
C VAL A 287 -3.88 -6.40 -7.85
N ARG A 288 -4.10 -5.12 -7.58
CA ARG A 288 -5.38 -4.58 -7.11
C ARG A 288 -5.83 -3.46 -8.03
N HIS A 289 -7.12 -3.43 -8.35
CA HIS A 289 -7.70 -2.30 -9.05
C HIS A 289 -7.89 -1.11 -8.11
N VAL A 290 -7.33 0.05 -8.48
CA VAL A 290 -7.47 1.29 -7.71
C VAL A 290 -8.62 2.14 -8.23
N PRO A 291 -9.30 2.89 -7.35
CA PRO A 291 -10.48 3.66 -7.73
C PRO A 291 -10.06 4.97 -8.42
N VAL A 292 -9.76 4.89 -9.71
CA VAL A 292 -9.39 6.04 -10.54
C VAL A 292 -10.12 5.95 -11.87
N ASP A 293 -10.51 7.10 -12.42
CA ASP A 293 -11.21 7.24 -13.69
C ASP A 293 -10.68 8.50 -14.41
N PRO A 294 -10.61 8.55 -15.75
CA PRO A 294 -10.26 9.79 -16.46
C PRO A 294 -11.05 11.03 -16.01
N ASP A 295 -12.30 10.87 -15.56
CA ASP A 295 -13.15 11.96 -15.10
C ASP A 295 -13.32 12.04 -13.57
N SER A 296 -12.46 11.35 -12.79
CA SER A 296 -12.44 11.33 -11.32
C SER A 296 -12.58 12.72 -10.68
N TYR A 297 -11.98 13.73 -11.30
CA TYR A 297 -11.89 15.10 -10.76
C TYR A 297 -12.71 16.13 -11.54
N LYS A 298 -13.63 15.70 -12.41
CA LYS A 298 -14.40 16.59 -13.32
C LYS A 298 -15.15 17.73 -12.63
N TYR A 299 -15.52 17.56 -11.35
CA TYR A 299 -16.18 18.60 -10.57
C TYR A 299 -15.33 19.88 -10.44
N TYR A 300 -14.00 19.72 -10.42
CA TYR A 300 -13.05 20.82 -10.24
C TYR A 300 -12.52 21.39 -11.55
N GLY A 301 -12.78 20.73 -12.69
CA GLY A 301 -12.35 21.16 -14.01
C GLY A 301 -12.41 20.03 -15.03
N ASP A 302 -12.41 20.40 -16.30
CA ASP A 302 -12.43 19.44 -17.40
C ASP A 302 -11.05 18.82 -17.65
N ASN A 303 -11.02 17.51 -17.94
CA ASN A 303 -9.82 16.78 -18.34
C ASN A 303 -8.59 17.02 -17.44
N LEU A 304 -8.77 16.88 -16.12
CA LEU A 304 -7.69 17.09 -15.16
C LEU A 304 -6.64 15.96 -15.15
N LEU A 305 -6.92 14.83 -15.81
CA LEU A 305 -6.01 13.67 -15.90
C LEU A 305 -5.70 13.30 -17.37
N PRO A 306 -5.13 14.22 -18.18
CA PRO A 306 -4.91 14.00 -19.61
C PRO A 306 -3.91 12.85 -19.90
N ASN A 307 -3.01 12.54 -18.96
CA ASN A 307 -2.03 11.46 -19.09
C ASN A 307 -2.51 10.18 -18.39
N PHE A 308 -3.81 9.89 -18.45
CA PHE A 308 -4.40 8.78 -17.69
C PHE A 308 -3.64 7.45 -17.88
N ASN A 309 -3.25 7.12 -19.11
CA ASN A 309 -2.55 5.86 -19.42
C ASN A 309 -1.08 5.80 -18.94
N ALA A 310 -0.54 6.85 -18.34
CA ALA A 310 0.84 6.87 -17.84
C ALA A 310 1.06 5.91 -16.66
N LEU A 311 0.00 5.53 -15.95
CA LEU A 311 0.06 4.57 -14.85
C LEU A 311 -1.03 3.49 -15.02
N PRO A 312 -0.78 2.24 -14.60
CA PRO A 312 -1.79 1.19 -14.63
C PRO A 312 -2.89 1.46 -13.60
N THR A 313 -4.09 0.94 -13.86
CA THR A 313 -5.23 0.95 -12.90
C THR A 313 -5.21 -0.31 -12.03
N TRP A 314 -4.60 -1.39 -12.51
CA TRP A 314 -4.19 -2.55 -11.72
C TRP A 314 -2.77 -2.36 -11.21
N VAL A 315 -2.62 -2.09 -9.91
CA VAL A 315 -1.32 -1.73 -9.33
C VAL A 315 -0.76 -2.83 -8.43
N TYR A 316 0.55 -2.80 -8.19
CA TYR A 316 1.23 -3.63 -7.19
C TYR A 316 0.47 -3.57 -5.85
N ALA A 317 0.12 -4.75 -5.31
CA ALA A 317 -0.62 -4.84 -4.07
C ALA A 317 0.19 -5.52 -2.96
N THR A 318 0.04 -4.99 -1.74
CA THR A 318 0.49 -5.59 -0.48
C THR A 318 -0.73 -5.87 0.42
N PRO A 319 -1.54 -6.90 0.12
CA PRO A 319 -2.72 -7.22 0.92
C PRO A 319 -2.33 -7.60 2.36
N HIS A 320 -3.12 -7.14 3.34
CA HIS A 320 -2.85 -7.39 4.76
C HIS A 320 -3.74 -8.52 5.27
N ASN A 321 -3.64 -9.69 4.66
CA ASN A 321 -4.53 -10.82 4.94
C ASN A 321 -3.80 -12.16 4.87
N ILE A 322 -2.53 -12.16 5.24
CA ILE A 322 -1.62 -13.30 5.10
C ILE A 322 -2.20 -14.54 5.78
N GLN A 323 -2.21 -15.66 5.06
CA GLN A 323 -2.57 -16.98 5.55
C GLN A 323 -1.48 -17.99 5.18
N LYS A 324 -1.33 -19.01 6.04
CA LYS A 324 -0.44 -20.14 5.75
C LYS A 324 -0.95 -20.98 4.58
N ASN A 325 -2.25 -21.27 4.57
CA ASN A 325 -2.93 -22.06 3.54
C ASN A 325 -3.90 -21.16 2.79
N THR A 326 -3.79 -21.11 1.46
CA THR A 326 -4.59 -20.29 0.56
C THR A 326 -5.09 -21.15 -0.61
N PRO A 327 -6.12 -20.69 -1.35
CA PRO A 327 -6.57 -21.43 -2.53
C PRO A 327 -5.47 -21.71 -3.55
N GLN A 328 -4.60 -20.73 -3.82
CA GLN A 328 -3.55 -20.83 -4.83
C GLN A 328 -2.31 -21.62 -4.38
N ASN A 329 -2.04 -21.71 -3.08
CA ASN A 329 -0.93 -22.53 -2.58
C ASN A 329 -1.35 -23.97 -2.24
N ALA A 330 -2.62 -24.33 -2.45
CA ALA A 330 -3.15 -25.67 -2.18
C ALA A 330 -2.52 -26.75 -3.09
N SER A 331 -2.20 -26.41 -4.34
CA SER A 331 -1.45 -27.28 -5.24
C SER A 331 -0.86 -26.51 -6.41
N CYS A 332 0.15 -27.07 -7.08
CA CYS A 332 0.77 -26.44 -8.25
C CYS A 332 -0.23 -26.21 -9.41
N ALA A 333 -1.22 -27.10 -9.56
CA ALA A 333 -2.19 -27.06 -10.66
C ALA A 333 -3.14 -25.85 -10.61
N VAL A 334 -3.21 -25.15 -9.49
CA VAL A 334 -4.01 -23.91 -9.39
C VAL A 334 -3.37 -22.79 -10.22
N CYS A 335 -2.04 -22.78 -10.34
CA CYS A 335 -1.29 -21.82 -11.15
C CYS A 335 -0.82 -22.40 -12.49
N HIS A 336 -0.38 -23.67 -12.51
CA HIS A 336 0.24 -24.32 -13.66
C HIS A 336 -0.77 -25.13 -14.46
N GLY A 337 -0.96 -24.75 -15.74
CA GLY A 337 -1.96 -25.38 -16.60
C GLY A 337 -3.41 -25.05 -16.21
N SER A 338 -3.61 -24.02 -15.39
CA SER A 338 -4.94 -23.52 -15.08
C SER A 338 -5.51 -22.68 -16.22
N ASP A 339 -6.81 -22.40 -16.16
CA ASP A 339 -7.55 -21.59 -17.13
C ASP A 339 -7.26 -20.08 -17.04
N GLY A 340 -6.29 -19.67 -16.21
CA GLY A 340 -5.93 -18.26 -16.04
C GLY A 340 -6.86 -17.49 -15.11
N THR A 341 -7.75 -18.15 -14.37
CA THR A 341 -8.70 -17.51 -13.44
C THR A 341 -8.05 -16.59 -12.42
N ILE A 342 -6.88 -16.95 -11.89
CA ILE A 342 -6.16 -16.17 -10.88
C ILE A 342 -5.14 -15.19 -11.46
N PHE A 343 -5.03 -15.08 -12.79
CA PHE A 343 -4.06 -14.19 -13.45
C PHE A 343 -4.77 -13.00 -14.09
N LEU A 344 -4.19 -11.81 -13.98
CA LEU A 344 -4.66 -10.63 -14.68
C LEU A 344 -4.32 -10.73 -16.17
N THR A 345 -5.26 -11.28 -16.92
CA THR A 345 -5.23 -11.45 -18.37
C THR A 345 -6.03 -10.33 -19.03
N ALA A 346 -5.79 -10.07 -20.33
CA ALA A 346 -6.39 -8.92 -21.02
C ALA A 346 -7.94 -8.92 -20.99
N ASP A 347 -8.57 -10.09 -20.98
CA ASP A 347 -10.04 -10.26 -20.88
C ASP A 347 -10.61 -9.81 -19.52
N LYS A 348 -9.78 -9.62 -18.50
CA LYS A 348 -10.17 -9.18 -17.15
C LYS A 348 -9.93 -7.69 -16.91
N VAL A 349 -9.41 -6.99 -17.91
CA VAL A 349 -9.19 -5.54 -17.89
C VAL A 349 -10.26 -4.87 -18.74
N LYS A 350 -10.83 -3.76 -18.26
CA LYS A 350 -11.80 -2.98 -19.03
C LYS A 350 -11.17 -2.50 -20.33
N ALA A 351 -11.95 -2.45 -21.41
CA ALA A 351 -11.42 -2.15 -22.74
C ALA A 351 -10.70 -0.79 -22.79
N GLU A 352 -11.27 0.20 -22.10
CA GLU A 352 -10.75 1.56 -21.94
C GLU A 352 -9.48 1.65 -21.08
N GLU A 353 -9.17 0.64 -20.28
CA GLU A 353 -7.99 0.59 -19.40
C GLU A 353 -6.88 -0.32 -19.95
N LEU A 354 -7.11 -1.01 -21.07
CA LEU A 354 -6.14 -1.96 -21.64
C LEU A 354 -4.79 -1.30 -21.95
N GLU A 355 -4.80 -0.07 -22.46
CA GLU A 355 -3.57 0.67 -22.76
C GLU A 355 -2.74 0.93 -21.49
N ALA A 356 -3.38 1.44 -20.44
CA ALA A 356 -2.74 1.72 -19.15
C ALA A 356 -2.14 0.47 -18.48
N ASN A 357 -2.75 -0.70 -18.68
CA ASN A 357 -2.39 -1.94 -17.98
C ASN A 357 -1.52 -2.90 -18.77
N GLN A 358 -1.06 -2.55 -19.98
CA GLN A 358 -0.19 -3.42 -20.79
C GLN A 358 1.03 -3.92 -20.01
N SER A 359 1.58 -3.10 -19.11
CA SER A 359 2.74 -3.45 -18.30
C SER A 359 2.44 -4.48 -17.20
N VAL A 360 1.17 -4.69 -16.84
CA VAL A 360 0.73 -5.54 -15.71
C VAL A 360 0.04 -6.82 -16.18
N ILE A 361 -0.51 -6.81 -17.39
CA ILE A 361 -1.20 -7.96 -17.98
C ILE A 361 -0.23 -9.15 -18.16
N VAL A 362 -0.70 -10.33 -17.77
CA VAL A 362 -0.07 -11.62 -18.01
C VAL A 362 -0.51 -12.13 -19.37
N ASN A 363 0.35 -12.01 -20.37
CA ASN A 363 0.06 -12.45 -21.73
C ASN A 363 0.23 -13.97 -21.93
N THR A 364 0.99 -14.61 -21.04
CA THR A 364 1.32 -16.02 -21.15
C THR A 364 1.20 -16.68 -19.79
N LEU A 365 0.24 -17.60 -19.68
CA LEU A 365 -0.01 -18.32 -18.44
C LEU A 365 1.11 -19.34 -18.16
N PRO A 366 1.37 -19.68 -16.88
CA PRO A 366 2.31 -20.75 -16.56
C PRO A 366 1.87 -22.07 -17.19
N PRO A 367 2.78 -22.76 -17.91
CA PRO A 367 2.45 -24.04 -18.52
C PRO A 367 2.17 -25.12 -17.47
N ALA A 368 1.49 -26.18 -17.89
CA ALA A 368 1.27 -27.36 -17.07
C ALA A 368 2.61 -27.97 -16.61
N LEU A 369 2.62 -28.61 -15.44
CA LEU A 369 3.84 -29.19 -14.88
C LEU A 369 4.45 -30.26 -15.79
N GLU A 370 3.63 -31.02 -16.51
CA GLU A 370 4.09 -32.03 -17.47
C GLU A 370 4.87 -31.39 -18.61
N SER A 371 4.44 -30.21 -19.08
CA SER A 371 5.15 -29.45 -20.11
C SER A 371 6.49 -28.94 -19.61
N ILE A 372 6.58 -28.50 -18.35
CA ILE A 372 7.84 -28.09 -17.74
C ILE A 372 8.78 -29.29 -17.58
N ALA A 373 8.27 -30.42 -17.08
CA ALA A 373 9.06 -31.61 -16.82
C ALA A 373 9.57 -32.28 -18.12
N SER A 374 8.86 -32.10 -19.23
CA SER A 374 9.24 -32.63 -20.55
C SER A 374 10.05 -31.65 -21.39
N ALA A 375 10.25 -30.41 -20.91
CA ALA A 375 11.02 -29.41 -21.63
C ALA A 375 12.49 -29.86 -21.76
N PRO A 376 13.06 -29.87 -22.99
CA PRO A 376 14.46 -30.20 -23.17
C PRO A 376 15.35 -29.16 -22.49
N ALA A 377 16.43 -29.62 -21.88
CA ALA A 377 17.44 -28.73 -21.31
C ALA A 377 18.14 -27.92 -22.41
N MET A 378 18.49 -26.66 -22.10
CA MET A 378 19.30 -25.84 -22.99
C MET A 378 20.70 -26.47 -23.12
N PRO A 379 21.24 -26.62 -24.35
CA PRO A 379 22.59 -27.12 -24.54
C PRO A 379 23.63 -26.13 -23.99
N ALA A 380 24.76 -26.64 -23.51
CA ALA A 380 25.83 -25.87 -22.89
C ALA A 380 26.35 -24.70 -23.75
N SER A 381 26.25 -24.79 -25.08
CA SER A 381 26.62 -23.72 -26.01
C SER A 381 25.86 -22.41 -25.79
N HIS A 382 24.72 -22.43 -25.09
CA HIS A 382 24.00 -21.20 -24.73
C HIS A 382 24.82 -20.29 -23.80
N LEU A 383 25.72 -20.86 -23.00
CA LEU A 383 26.64 -20.09 -22.15
C LEU A 383 27.63 -19.24 -22.95
N GLU A 384 27.89 -19.61 -24.21
CA GLU A 384 28.80 -18.88 -25.10
C GLU A 384 28.10 -17.71 -25.82
N HIS A 385 26.78 -17.59 -25.68
CA HIS A 385 26.00 -16.51 -26.29
C HIS A 385 25.91 -15.31 -25.35
N VAL A 386 26.29 -14.14 -25.85
CA VAL A 386 26.25 -12.86 -25.10
C VAL A 386 24.81 -12.33 -24.92
N SER A 387 23.81 -12.98 -25.52
CA SER A 387 22.42 -12.55 -25.53
C SER A 387 21.50 -13.62 -24.96
N ASN A 388 20.62 -13.21 -24.05
CA ASN A 388 19.53 -14.03 -23.51
C ASN A 388 18.25 -13.95 -24.37
N SER A 389 18.34 -13.47 -25.62
CA SER A 389 17.17 -13.32 -26.48
C SER A 389 16.84 -14.62 -27.22
N CYS A 390 16.16 -15.52 -26.51
CA CYS A 390 15.74 -16.83 -27.00
C CYS A 390 14.90 -16.72 -28.28
N THR A 391 13.89 -15.85 -28.28
CA THR A 391 12.97 -15.62 -29.39
C THR A 391 13.69 -15.14 -30.65
N ALA A 392 14.74 -14.32 -30.53
CA ALA A 392 15.51 -13.86 -31.69
C ALA A 392 16.18 -15.02 -32.46
N CYS A 393 16.76 -15.99 -31.73
CA CYS A 393 17.40 -17.16 -32.34
C CYS A 393 16.37 -18.21 -32.76
N HIS A 394 15.39 -18.50 -31.90
CA HIS A 394 14.47 -19.62 -32.05
C HIS A 394 13.21 -19.30 -32.88
N ALA A 395 12.88 -18.04 -33.17
CA ALA A 395 11.74 -17.72 -34.05
C ALA A 395 12.04 -18.02 -35.53
N THR A 396 13.30 -17.87 -35.93
CA THR A 396 13.73 -17.95 -37.34
C THR A 396 14.78 -19.02 -37.61
N GLY A 397 15.35 -19.62 -36.56
CA GLY A 397 16.41 -20.62 -36.66
C GLY A 397 17.77 -20.02 -37.00
N ILE A 398 17.97 -18.73 -36.69
CA ILE A 398 19.25 -18.05 -36.84
C ILE A 398 20.33 -18.82 -36.06
N ARG A 399 21.55 -18.90 -36.63
CA ARG A 399 22.68 -19.68 -36.09
C ARG A 399 22.40 -21.18 -35.94
N ASN A 400 21.55 -21.75 -36.81
CA ASN A 400 21.13 -23.15 -36.77
C ASN A 400 20.40 -23.53 -35.47
N ALA A 401 19.82 -22.55 -34.78
CA ALA A 401 18.95 -22.83 -33.64
C ALA A 401 17.70 -23.61 -34.12
N PRO A 402 17.20 -24.57 -33.33
CA PRO A 402 15.91 -25.18 -33.64
C PRO A 402 14.82 -24.12 -33.57
N VAL A 403 13.97 -24.06 -34.58
CA VAL A 403 12.80 -23.16 -34.55
C VAL A 403 11.85 -23.66 -33.47
N PHE A 404 11.38 -22.76 -32.59
CA PHE A 404 10.44 -23.16 -31.55
C PHE A 404 9.12 -23.66 -32.19
N PRO A 405 8.43 -24.63 -31.56
CA PRO A 405 7.17 -25.14 -32.11
C PRO A 405 6.07 -24.07 -32.06
N GLU A 406 5.02 -24.23 -32.87
CA GLU A 406 3.96 -23.22 -33.04
C GLU A 406 3.30 -22.81 -31.71
N ASN A 407 3.13 -23.75 -30.78
CA ASN A 407 2.61 -23.49 -29.44
C ASN A 407 3.54 -22.63 -28.55
N HIS A 408 4.72 -22.25 -29.03
CA HIS A 408 5.63 -21.34 -28.34
C HIS A 408 5.56 -19.89 -28.84
N ALA A 409 4.75 -19.60 -29.86
CA ALA A 409 4.63 -18.26 -30.42
C ALA A 409 4.19 -17.18 -29.40
N ALA A 410 3.53 -17.59 -28.31
CA ALA A 410 3.08 -16.70 -27.24
C ALA A 410 4.11 -16.53 -26.10
N TYR A 411 5.23 -17.27 -26.08
CA TYR A 411 6.25 -17.13 -25.03
C TYR A 411 7.25 -16.01 -25.38
N GLN A 412 7.64 -15.25 -24.37
CA GLN A 412 8.73 -14.29 -24.43
C GLN A 412 10.01 -14.87 -23.82
N ASP A 413 11.16 -14.22 -24.04
CA ASP A 413 12.48 -14.68 -23.58
C ASP A 413 12.50 -15.04 -22.08
N VAL A 414 11.78 -14.28 -21.26
CA VAL A 414 11.64 -14.51 -19.81
C VAL A 414 10.93 -15.84 -19.48
N ASN A 415 10.05 -16.33 -20.36
CA ASN A 415 9.37 -17.61 -20.17
C ASN A 415 10.28 -18.79 -20.54
N CYS A 416 11.16 -18.61 -21.53
CA CYS A 416 12.01 -19.67 -22.06
C CYS A 416 12.99 -20.20 -21.02
N SER A 417 13.66 -19.31 -20.27
CA SER A 417 14.63 -19.69 -19.24
C SER A 417 14.01 -20.44 -18.05
N GLY A 418 12.72 -20.22 -17.78
CA GLY A 418 11.98 -20.96 -16.77
C GLY A 418 11.66 -22.40 -17.18
N CYS A 419 11.34 -22.62 -18.46
CA CYS A 419 10.99 -23.94 -18.98
C CYS A 419 12.24 -24.75 -19.39
N HIS A 420 13.19 -24.11 -20.06
CA HIS A 420 14.42 -24.73 -20.55
C HIS A 420 15.56 -24.33 -19.63
N LYS A 421 16.00 -25.25 -18.76
CA LYS A 421 17.13 -25.01 -17.86
C LYS A 421 18.44 -25.37 -18.56
N LEU A 422 19.52 -24.64 -18.29
CA LEU A 422 20.86 -25.06 -18.67
C LEU A 422 21.16 -26.42 -18.04
N GLN A 423 21.76 -27.33 -18.80
CA GLN A 423 22.40 -28.50 -18.20
C GLN A 423 23.51 -28.00 -17.26
N GLN A 424 23.41 -28.36 -15.98
CA GLN A 424 24.48 -28.12 -15.01
C GLN A 424 25.71 -28.97 -15.35
#